data_AF-A0A2A2H053-F1
#
_entry.id   AF-A0A2A2H053-F1
#
_cell.length_a   1.000
_cell.length_b   1.000
_cell.length_c   1.000
_cell.angle_alpha   90.00
_cell.angle_beta   90.00
_cell.angle_gamma   90.00
#
_symmetry.space_group_name_H-M   'P 1'
#
loop_
_entity.id
_entity.type
_entity.pdbx_description
1 polymer ?
#
loop_
_entity_poly.entity_id
_entity_poly.type
_entity_poly.pdbx_seq_one_letter_code
_entity_poly.pdbx_strand_id
1 'polypeptide(L)'
;MTPQLFHGDCHQLLTTLPPDSVDLVLTDPPYGIMKCNSETGWYAEKLRWDERLDQTKIWAELNRVVRPKGMILLFSKEPLTSQLIQTPHTNLPFSYRLIWVKNHFGHPPFLSPNAGEFF
;
A
#
# COMPACT_ATOMS: atom_id res chain seq x y z
N MET A 1 25.71 6.26 9.51
CA MET A 1 24.35 6.86 9.39
C MET A 1 23.46 6.18 10.41
N THR A 2 22.76 6.95 11.24
CA THR A 2 21.78 6.42 12.20
C THR A 2 20.39 6.44 11.57
N PRO A 3 19.57 5.40 11.80
CA PRO A 3 18.20 5.38 11.31
C PRO A 3 17.38 6.51 11.98
N GLN A 4 16.51 7.16 11.20
CA GLN A 4 15.59 8.18 11.68
C GLN A 4 14.17 7.64 11.66
N LEU A 5 13.40 7.90 12.71
CA LEU A 5 12.00 7.52 12.82
C LEU A 5 11.15 8.78 12.93
N PHE A 6 10.16 8.88 12.03
CA PHE A 6 9.23 10.00 11.98
C PHE A 6 7.84 9.49 12.39
N HIS A 7 7.17 10.23 13.28
CA HIS A 7 5.81 9.91 13.72
C HIS A 7 4.84 10.96 13.16
N GLY A 8 3.87 10.51 12.36
CA GLY A 8 2.86 11.37 11.76
C GLY A 8 2.20 10.74 10.53
N ASP A 9 1.34 11.52 9.88
CA ASP A 9 0.72 11.14 8.60
C ASP A 9 1.78 11.09 7.48
N CYS A 10 1.84 9.97 6.79
CA CYS A 10 2.77 9.77 5.68
C CYS A 10 2.57 10.79 4.54
N HIS A 11 1.34 11.25 4.28
CA HIS A 11 1.06 12.30 3.29
C HIS A 11 1.72 13.61 3.64
N GLN A 12 1.84 13.94 4.93
CA GLN A 12 2.50 15.16 5.39
C GLN A 12 4.01 14.97 5.48
N LEU A 13 4.46 13.86 6.07
CA LEU A 13 5.88 13.60 6.27
C LEU A 13 6.65 13.46 4.94
N LEU A 14 6.05 12.85 3.92
CA LEU A 14 6.67 12.74 2.60
C LEU A 14 7.01 14.12 2.00
N THR A 15 6.16 15.14 2.23
CA THR A 15 6.40 16.51 1.74
C THR A 15 7.63 17.17 2.36
N THR A 16 8.07 16.70 3.53
CA THR A 16 9.24 17.24 4.23
C THR A 16 10.55 16.68 3.70
N LEU A 17 10.51 15.57 2.96
CA LEU A 17 11.70 14.97 2.37
C LEU A 17 12.16 15.77 1.15
N PRO A 18 13.48 15.97 0.95
CA PRO A 18 13.99 16.64 -0.24
C PRO A 18 13.65 15.86 -1.53
N PRO A 19 13.56 16.54 -2.69
CA PRO A 19 13.46 15.84 -3.96
C PRO A 19 14.71 15.00 -4.22
N ASP A 20 14.56 13.91 -4.98
CA ASP A 20 15.64 13.00 -5.39
C ASP A 20 16.55 12.48 -4.25
N SER A 21 16.01 12.36 -3.03
CA SER A 21 16.77 11.98 -1.84
C SER A 21 16.64 10.51 -1.44
N VAL A 22 15.75 9.75 -2.09
CA VAL A 22 15.41 8.37 -1.71
C VAL A 22 15.84 7.38 -2.80
N ASP A 23 16.62 6.39 -2.41
CA ASP A 23 17.10 5.33 -3.30
C ASP A 23 16.09 4.19 -3.48
N LEU A 24 15.40 3.85 -2.38
CA LEU A 24 14.40 2.78 -2.31
C LEU A 24 13.27 3.20 -1.40
N VAL A 25 12.04 3.12 -1.91
CA VAL A 25 10.82 3.11 -1.10
C VAL A 25 10.38 1.67 -0.96
N LEU A 26 10.22 1.20 0.27
CA LEU A 26 9.72 -0.13 0.60
C LEU A 26 8.58 0.03 1.58
N THR A 27 7.35 -0.29 1.18
CA THR A 27 6.19 -0.09 2.05
C THR A 27 5.07 -1.09 1.81
N ASP A 28 4.30 -1.33 2.88
CA ASP A 28 3.09 -2.14 2.92
C ASP A 28 1.89 -1.22 3.24
N PRO A 29 1.34 -0.53 2.22
CA PRO A 29 0.27 0.44 2.43
C PRO A 29 -1.06 -0.26 2.73
N PRO A 30 -2.05 0.45 3.29
CA PRO A 30 -3.44 0.00 3.30
C PRO A 30 -3.93 -0.45 1.92
N TYR A 31 -4.52 -1.65 1.81
CA TYR A 31 -4.95 -2.24 0.54
C TYR A 31 -6.38 -1.84 0.15
N GLY A 32 -7.22 -1.45 1.10
CA GLY A 32 -8.62 -1.11 0.84
C GLY A 32 -9.51 -2.30 0.56
N ILE A 33 -9.17 -3.47 1.10
CA ILE A 33 -9.88 -4.72 0.85
C ILE A 33 -10.69 -5.17 2.06
N MET A 34 -10.37 -4.68 3.25
CA MET A 34 -11.10 -4.96 4.48
C MET A 34 -12.29 -4.00 4.58
N LYS A 35 -13.44 -4.43 4.06
CA LYS A 35 -14.71 -3.70 4.21
C LYS A 35 -15.57 -4.34 5.29
N CYS A 36 -16.13 -3.53 6.18
CA CYS A 36 -17.26 -3.93 7.01
C CYS A 36 -18.55 -3.70 6.23
N ASN A 37 -19.50 -4.63 6.30
CA ASN A 37 -20.87 -4.43 5.80
C ASN A 37 -21.71 -3.56 6.75
N SER A 38 -21.12 -3.06 7.83
CA SER A 38 -21.74 -2.15 8.79
C SER A 38 -21.00 -0.82 8.78
N GLU A 39 -21.72 0.27 8.49
CA GLU A 39 -21.20 1.64 8.52
C GLU A 39 -21.01 2.17 9.94
N THR A 40 -21.51 1.43 10.94
CA THR A 40 -21.47 1.81 12.36
C THR A 40 -21.11 0.62 13.26
N GLY A 41 -20.42 0.91 14.37
CA GLY A 41 -20.08 -0.06 15.42
C GLY A 41 -18.58 -0.35 15.58
N TRP A 42 -18.23 -1.01 16.69
CA TRP A 42 -16.85 -1.36 17.09
C TRP A 42 -16.02 -2.00 15.95
N TYR A 43 -16.67 -2.82 15.12
CA TYR A 43 -15.99 -3.52 14.03
C TYR A 43 -15.63 -2.59 12.87
N ALA A 44 -16.44 -1.55 12.60
CA ALA A 44 -16.17 -0.57 11.56
C ALA A 44 -14.94 0.30 11.91
N GLU A 45 -14.82 0.73 13.17
CA GLU A 45 -13.68 1.52 13.65
C GLU A 45 -12.35 0.75 13.55
N LYS A 46 -12.39 -0.56 13.79
CA LYS A 46 -11.22 -1.44 13.74
C LYS A 46 -10.67 -1.68 12.34
N LEU A 47 -11.40 -1.31 11.29
CA LEU A 47 -11.01 -1.51 9.89
C LEU A 47 -10.60 -0.21 9.18
N ARG A 48 -10.74 0.94 9.84
CA ARG A 48 -10.40 2.25 9.25
C ARG A 48 -8.93 2.38 8.85
N TRP A 49 -8.05 1.57 9.45
CA TRP A 49 -6.64 1.54 9.09
C TRP A 49 -6.39 1.01 7.67
N ASP A 50 -7.29 0.18 7.11
CA ASP A 50 -7.17 -0.36 5.75
C ASP A 50 -7.81 0.58 4.70
N GLU A 51 -8.13 1.82 5.06
CA GLU A 51 -8.62 2.81 4.10
C GLU A 51 -7.53 3.16 3.09
N ARG A 52 -7.87 3.15 1.79
CA ARG A 52 -6.89 3.42 0.73
C ARG A 52 -6.37 4.85 0.84
N LEU A 53 -5.05 4.96 0.76
CA LEU A 53 -4.40 6.25 0.59
C LEU A 53 -4.84 6.92 -0.73
N ASP A 54 -4.89 8.25 -0.72
CA ASP A 54 -5.08 9.07 -1.91
C ASP A 54 -3.90 8.82 -2.86
N GLN A 55 -4.15 7.96 -3.86
CA GLN A 55 -3.13 7.47 -4.78
C GLN A 55 -2.48 8.64 -5.53
N THR A 56 -3.27 9.63 -5.96
CA THR A 56 -2.77 10.79 -6.69
C THR A 56 -1.73 11.55 -5.88
N LYS A 57 -2.03 11.82 -4.60
CA LYS A 57 -1.11 12.54 -3.70
C LYS A 57 0.13 11.73 -3.38
N ILE A 58 -0.02 10.45 -3.05
CA ILE A 58 1.13 9.59 -2.73
C ILE A 58 2.04 9.46 -3.93
N TRP A 59 1.51 9.18 -5.12
CA TRP A 59 2.33 9.00 -6.31
C TRP A 59 3.06 10.28 -6.73
N ALA A 60 2.43 11.45 -6.56
CA ALA A 60 3.10 12.73 -6.79
C ALA A 60 4.32 12.92 -5.88
N GLU A 61 4.18 12.64 -4.57
CA GLU A 61 5.29 12.76 -3.63
C GLU A 61 6.35 11.67 -3.83
N LEU A 62 5.95 10.42 -4.09
CA LEU A 62 6.89 9.34 -4.39
C LEU A 62 7.73 9.64 -5.63
N ASN A 63 7.11 10.16 -6.69
CA ASN A 63 7.81 10.58 -7.90
C ASN A 63 8.77 11.75 -7.66
N ARG A 64 8.50 12.60 -6.67
CA ARG A 64 9.36 13.74 -6.32
C ARG A 64 10.58 13.31 -5.49
N VAL A 65 10.39 12.42 -4.51
CA VAL A 65 11.44 12.06 -3.54
C VAL A 65 12.36 10.95 -4.02
N VAL A 66 11.89 10.07 -4.89
CA VAL A 66 12.68 8.97 -5.43
C VAL A 66 13.62 9.51 -6.50
N ARG A 67 14.92 9.30 -6.32
CA ARG A 67 15.93 9.77 -7.29
C ARG A 67 15.79 9.08 -8.64
N PRO A 68 16.35 9.64 -9.73
CA PRO A 68 16.47 8.91 -10.99
C PRO A 68 17.16 7.56 -10.80
N LYS A 69 16.55 6.49 -11.34
CA LYS A 69 16.97 5.07 -11.13
C LYS A 69 16.74 4.53 -9.71
N GLY A 70 16.05 5.25 -8.85
CA GLY A 70 15.53 4.72 -7.58
C GLY A 70 14.38 3.74 -7.82
N MET A 71 14.01 3.00 -6.79
CA MET A 71 12.99 1.94 -6.88
C MET A 71 11.89 2.12 -5.84
N ILE A 72 10.67 1.72 -6.20
CA ILE A 72 9.53 1.64 -5.28
C ILE A 72 9.06 0.20 -5.27
N LEU A 73 9.10 -0.43 -4.11
CA LEU A 73 8.61 -1.78 -3.85
C LEU A 73 7.41 -1.70 -2.91
N LEU A 74 6.23 -2.03 -3.45
CA LEU A 74 4.96 -1.99 -2.73
C LEU A 74 4.45 -3.41 -2.50
N PHE A 75 4.14 -3.73 -1.26
CA PHE A 75 3.27 -4.87 -0.98
C PHE A 75 1.84 -4.52 -1.37
N SER A 76 1.10 -5.49 -1.90
CA SER A 76 -0.28 -5.30 -2.32
C SER A 76 -1.03 -6.64 -2.38
N LYS A 77 -2.35 -6.56 -2.44
CA LYS A 77 -3.24 -7.66 -2.75
C LYS A 77 -4.31 -7.20 -3.73
N GLU A 78 -4.88 -8.12 -4.50
CA GLU A 78 -6.00 -7.79 -5.40
C GLU A 78 -7.18 -7.17 -4.62
N PRO A 79 -7.83 -6.14 -5.15
CA PRO A 79 -7.70 -5.58 -6.51
C PRO A 79 -6.67 -4.44 -6.65
N LEU A 80 -5.94 -4.08 -5.58
CA LEU A 80 -4.96 -2.99 -5.62
C LEU A 80 -3.83 -3.31 -6.61
N THR A 81 -3.33 -4.55 -6.62
CA THR A 81 -2.25 -4.98 -7.52
C THR A 81 -2.61 -4.74 -8.99
N SER A 82 -3.80 -5.14 -9.44
CA SER A 82 -4.25 -4.88 -10.82
C SER A 82 -4.30 -3.38 -11.14
N GLN A 83 -4.79 -2.56 -10.22
CA GLN A 83 -4.87 -1.11 -10.42
C GLN A 83 -3.48 -0.48 -10.58
N LEU A 84 -2.53 -0.83 -9.71
CA LEU A 84 -1.15 -0.31 -9.77
C LEU A 84 -0.46 -0.64 -11.11
N ILE A 85 -0.74 -1.81 -11.68
CA ILE A 85 -0.21 -2.23 -12.98
C ILE A 85 -0.87 -1.44 -14.13
N GLN A 86 -2.18 -1.21 -14.04
CA GLN A 86 -2.96 -0.53 -15.08
C GLN A 86 -2.81 0.99 -15.08
N THR A 87 -2.33 1.58 -13.98
CA THR A 87 -2.09 3.03 -13.87
C THR A 87 -0.58 3.32 -13.78
N PRO A 88 0.19 3.09 -14.85
CA PRO A 88 1.61 3.41 -14.85
C PRO A 88 1.80 4.92 -14.79
N HIS A 89 2.77 5.36 -13.99
CA HIS A 89 3.20 6.76 -13.94
C HIS A 89 4.38 6.94 -14.89
N THR A 90 4.39 8.01 -15.68
CA THR A 90 5.39 8.23 -16.76
C THR A 90 6.84 8.06 -16.29
N ASN A 91 7.15 8.53 -15.08
CA ASN A 91 8.50 8.49 -14.51
C ASN A 91 8.77 7.25 -13.63
N LEU A 92 7.73 6.47 -13.34
CA LEU A 92 7.78 5.30 -12.47
C LEU A 92 7.06 4.13 -13.17
N PRO A 93 7.61 3.62 -14.28
CA PRO A 93 6.99 2.52 -15.01
C PRO A 93 6.98 1.26 -14.16
N PHE A 94 5.90 0.49 -14.29
CA PHE A 94 5.84 -0.83 -13.70
C PHE A 94 6.96 -1.72 -14.25
N SER A 95 7.73 -2.34 -13.35
CA SER A 95 8.88 -3.18 -13.74
C SER A 95 8.56 -4.67 -13.69
N TYR A 96 8.17 -5.19 -12.52
CA TYR A 96 7.90 -6.62 -12.32
C TYR A 96 6.99 -6.85 -11.12
N ARG A 97 6.30 -8.00 -11.11
CA ARG A 97 5.51 -8.49 -9.98
C ARG A 97 6.28 -9.57 -9.24
N LEU A 98 6.57 -9.35 -7.96
CA LEU A 98 7.05 -10.39 -7.06
C LEU A 98 5.87 -11.06 -6.36
N ILE A 99 5.92 -12.39 -6.22
CA ILE A 99 4.87 -13.16 -5.56
C ILE A 99 5.43 -13.70 -4.25
N TRP A 100 4.83 -13.28 -3.13
CA TRP A 100 5.14 -13.83 -1.83
C TRP A 100 4.20 -14.99 -1.50
N VAL A 101 4.67 -16.23 -1.70
CA VAL A 101 3.95 -17.45 -1.33
C VAL A 101 4.04 -17.64 0.19
N LYS A 102 2.90 -17.53 0.88
CA LYS A 102 2.80 -17.76 2.33
C LYS A 102 2.35 -19.20 2.58
N ASN A 103 3.15 -19.97 3.30
CA ASN A 103 2.86 -21.39 3.62
C ASN A 103 1.88 -21.56 4.81
N HIS A 104 1.40 -20.46 5.37
CA HIS A 104 0.43 -20.45 6.46
C HIS A 104 -0.53 -19.27 6.27
N PHE A 105 -1.83 -19.50 6.45
CA PHE A 105 -2.82 -18.44 6.35
C PHE A 105 -2.73 -17.51 7.56
N GLY A 106 -2.62 -16.20 7.34
CA GLY A 106 -2.98 -15.22 8.37
C GLY A 106 -4.50 -15.25 8.57
N HIS A 107 -4.99 -14.96 9.78
CA HIS A 107 -6.42 -14.98 10.10
C HIS A 107 -7.25 -14.31 8.98
N PRO A 108 -8.14 -15.05 8.30
CA PRO A 108 -8.97 -14.46 7.27
C PRO A 108 -9.99 -13.52 7.92
N PRO A 109 -10.10 -12.24 7.51
CA PRO A 109 -11.17 -11.36 7.96
C PRO A 109 -12.55 -11.73 7.38
N PHE A 110 -12.62 -12.81 6.60
CA PHE A 110 -13.85 -13.36 6.04
C PHE A 110 -14.17 -14.70 6.70
N LEU A 111 -14.95 -14.68 7.78
CA LEU A 111 -15.80 -15.81 8.15
C LEU A 111 -17.21 -15.51 7.63
N SER A 112 -17.43 -15.75 6.33
CA SER A 112 -18.76 -16.16 5.90
C SER A 112 -18.85 -17.66 6.14
N PRO A 113 -19.83 -18.17 6.91
CA PRO A 113 -19.92 -19.60 7.21
C PRO A 113 -20.16 -20.50 6.00
N ASN A 114 -20.29 -19.95 4.78
CA ASN A 114 -20.62 -20.68 3.56
C ASN A 114 -19.64 -20.49 2.38
N ALA A 115 -18.38 -20.12 2.62
CA ALA A 115 -17.39 -20.08 1.53
C ALA A 115 -16.82 -21.49 1.29
N GLY A 116 -17.50 -22.26 0.44
CA GLY A 116 -16.94 -23.44 -0.20
C GLY A 116 -15.67 -23.10 -0.97
N GLU A 117 -14.81 -24.10 -1.10
CA GLU A 117 -13.52 -24.09 -1.79
C GLU A 117 -13.58 -23.37 -3.13
N PHE A 118 -12.69 -22.40 -3.32
CA PHE A 118 -12.31 -21.95 -4.66
C PHE A 118 -10.78 -21.82 -4.70
N PHE A 119 -10.19 -22.54 -5.65
CA PHE A 119 -8.78 -22.62 -5.99
C PHE A 119 -8.18 -21.26 -6.38
#